data_AF-A0A2C9SP88-F1
#
_entry.id   AF-A0A2C9SP88-F1
#
_cell.length_a   1.000
_cell.length_b   1.000
_cell.length_c   1.000
_cell.angle_alpha   90.00
_cell.angle_beta   90.00
_cell.angle_gamma   90.00
#
_symmetry.space_group_name_H-M   'P 1'
#
loop_
_entity.id
_entity.type
_entity.pdbx_description
1 polymer ?
#
loop_
_entity_poly.entity_id
_entity_poly.type
_entity_poly.pdbx_seq_one_letter_code
_entity_poly.pdbx_strand_id
1 'polypeptide(L)'
;MPWTRPLLVVAGFGAALLGGAGLAHADESPGAAPSRSSEATHSVGHSRKPTTAKPARPRPAALAVTRRESATLAGPAPRPEPAAPPTPAFVTAATRWLGEFHEHLTGTPEAHPTAADATSTPYGRLGKWMLTPTGRLADWPSQQYPFATLYQPINLVIIDPTSSTASESAQKVNAALTAATFPAQQIHGTGYRSTIDGVVYGQQPSGTLEAFANAHWLLPNDHGRVFGPAPGPDGAGYVWTASFSREQTGLFYVIPTHVFVSFTKARDAVRAGLLSTGATDLGVIDMDNDLAGRTTTTGDHDGYAVVIRLA
;
A
#
# COMPACT_ATOMS: atom_id res chain seq x y z
N MET A 1 -9.08 -38.76 -44.50
CA MET A 1 -8.23 -38.37 -43.36
C MET A 1 -7.35 -37.23 -43.84
N PRO A 2 -7.34 -36.05 -43.18
CA PRO A 2 -7.00 -35.91 -41.77
C PRO A 2 -8.03 -35.14 -40.93
N TRP A 3 -7.89 -35.31 -39.61
CA TRP A 3 -8.65 -34.69 -38.54
C TRP A 3 -8.05 -33.34 -38.14
N THR A 4 -8.90 -32.33 -37.97
CA THR A 4 -8.59 -31.12 -37.20
C THR A 4 -9.43 -31.14 -35.93
N ARG A 5 -8.77 -31.25 -34.77
CA ARG A 5 -9.37 -31.03 -33.45
C ARG A 5 -9.42 -29.52 -33.17
N PRO A 6 -10.54 -28.95 -32.69
CA PRO A 6 -10.49 -27.65 -32.04
C PRO A 6 -10.03 -27.82 -30.58
N LEU A 7 -9.15 -26.93 -30.16
CA LEU A 7 -8.70 -26.75 -28.78
C LEU A 7 -9.88 -26.14 -28.00
N LEU A 8 -10.41 -26.88 -27.03
CA LEU A 8 -11.47 -26.42 -26.14
C LEU A 8 -10.81 -25.80 -24.91
N VAL A 9 -10.82 -24.47 -24.82
CA VAL A 9 -10.43 -23.76 -23.59
C VAL A 9 -11.65 -23.68 -22.70
N VAL A 10 -11.70 -24.57 -21.70
CA VAL A 10 -12.72 -24.55 -20.65
C VAL A 10 -12.35 -23.45 -19.66
N ALA A 11 -13.05 -22.32 -19.72
CA ALA A 11 -13.11 -21.38 -18.61
C ALA A 11 -14.03 -21.96 -17.54
N GLY A 12 -13.45 -22.64 -16.56
CA GLY A 12 -14.18 -23.20 -15.42
C GLY A 12 -14.63 -22.11 -14.46
N PHE A 13 -15.87 -21.65 -14.60
CA PHE A 13 -16.61 -21.01 -13.52
C PHE A 13 -16.97 -22.10 -12.49
N GLY A 14 -16.22 -22.16 -11.39
CA GLY A 14 -16.52 -23.01 -10.26
C GLY A 14 -17.62 -22.40 -9.40
N ALA A 15 -18.86 -22.84 -9.57
CA ALA A 15 -19.91 -22.64 -8.59
C ALA A 15 -19.67 -23.59 -7.41
N ALA A 16 -19.39 -23.03 -6.24
CA ALA A 16 -19.37 -23.77 -4.98
C ALA A 16 -20.52 -23.30 -4.09
N LEU A 17 -21.63 -24.04 -4.13
CA LEU A 17 -22.58 -24.14 -3.03
C LEU A 17 -21.95 -25.02 -1.97
N LEU A 18 -21.82 -24.53 -0.73
CA LEU A 18 -21.80 -25.34 0.49
C LEU A 18 -22.02 -24.41 1.68
N GLY A 19 -23.12 -24.66 2.41
CA GLY A 19 -23.43 -23.99 3.67
C GLY A 19 -22.58 -24.50 4.82
N GLY A 20 -22.49 -23.69 5.88
CA GLY A 20 -21.86 -24.06 7.13
C GLY A 20 -21.82 -22.88 8.07
N ALA A 21 -22.83 -22.76 8.94
CA ALA A 21 -22.79 -21.88 10.09
C ALA A 21 -21.74 -22.43 11.08
N GLY A 22 -20.69 -21.66 11.34
CA GLY A 22 -19.68 -21.96 12.35
C GLY A 22 -19.74 -20.92 13.46
N LEU A 23 -20.33 -21.29 14.59
CA LEU A 23 -20.26 -20.56 15.86
C LEU A 23 -18.83 -20.67 16.40
N ALA A 24 -18.18 -19.55 16.69
CA ALA A 24 -16.92 -19.52 17.41
C ALA A 24 -17.21 -19.60 18.93
N HIS A 25 -16.68 -20.65 19.57
CA HIS A 25 -16.51 -20.68 21.03
C HIS A 25 -15.10 -20.21 21.37
N ALA A 26 -15.01 -19.17 22.21
CA ALA A 26 -13.80 -18.83 22.94
C ALA A 26 -13.79 -19.68 24.22
N ASP A 27 -12.70 -20.42 24.44
CA ASP A 27 -12.46 -21.13 25.70
C ASP A 27 -11.46 -20.30 26.52
N GLU A 28 -11.93 -19.80 27.66
CA GLU A 28 -11.12 -19.18 28.70
C GLU A 28 -10.56 -20.27 29.62
N SER A 29 -9.26 -20.20 29.97
CA SER A 29 -8.78 -20.59 31.30
C SER A 29 -7.28 -20.32 31.52
N PRO A 30 -6.80 -20.25 32.78
CA PRO A 30 -6.05 -19.08 33.24
C PRO A 30 -4.61 -19.37 33.73
N GLY A 31 -3.85 -18.28 33.88
CA GLY A 31 -3.00 -18.05 35.05
C GLY A 31 -1.54 -18.54 35.01
N ALA A 32 -0.60 -17.59 34.96
CA ALA A 32 0.63 -17.67 35.74
C ALA A 32 1.20 -16.26 36.00
N ALA A 33 1.59 -16.06 37.25
CA ALA A 33 1.95 -14.80 37.92
C ALA A 33 3.40 -14.32 37.60
N PRO A 34 3.83 -13.15 38.13
CA PRO A 34 4.88 -12.33 37.55
C PRO A 34 6.28 -12.55 38.15
N SER A 35 7.31 -12.17 37.40
CA SER A 35 8.65 -11.94 37.94
C SER A 35 9.04 -10.46 37.82
N ARG A 36 9.53 -9.93 38.93
CA ARG A 36 9.96 -8.55 39.18
C ARG A 36 11.42 -8.32 38.79
N SER A 37 11.75 -7.02 38.71
CA SER A 37 13.08 -6.39 38.80
C SER A 37 13.89 -6.41 37.49
N SER A 38 14.62 -5.36 37.10
CA SER A 38 15.41 -4.45 37.93
C SER A 38 15.59 -3.06 37.29
N GLU A 39 15.90 -2.10 38.14
CA GLU A 39 16.32 -0.73 37.87
C GLU A 39 17.56 -0.62 36.96
N ALA A 40 17.69 0.50 36.24
CA ALA A 40 18.90 1.34 36.29
C ALA A 40 18.67 2.72 35.64
N THR A 41 18.94 3.73 36.45
CA THR A 41 19.05 5.17 36.17
C THR A 41 20.38 5.56 35.53
N HIS A 42 20.48 6.84 35.13
CA HIS A 42 21.64 7.63 34.66
C HIS A 42 21.83 7.63 33.12
N SER A 43 22.12 8.73 32.42
CA SER A 43 22.86 9.95 32.78
C SER A 43 22.62 11.07 31.75
N VAL A 44 22.61 12.31 32.25
CA VAL A 44 23.08 13.60 31.65
C VAL A 44 24.05 13.41 30.46
N GLY A 45 24.05 14.18 29.36
CA GLY A 45 23.59 15.53 29.08
C GLY A 45 24.77 16.30 28.47
N HIS A 46 24.70 16.76 27.21
CA HIS A 46 25.68 17.71 26.66
C HIS A 46 25.05 18.73 25.70
N SER A 47 25.02 19.97 26.19
CA SER A 47 24.79 21.21 25.44
C SER A 47 25.90 21.44 24.41
N ARG A 48 25.53 21.82 23.19
CA ARG A 48 26.47 22.38 22.20
C ARG A 48 26.12 23.85 21.95
N LYS A 49 27.07 24.73 22.28
CA LYS A 49 26.99 26.19 22.08
C LYS A 49 27.10 26.56 20.59
N PRO A 50 26.49 27.68 20.16
CA PRO A 50 26.63 28.23 18.80
C PRO A 50 27.89 29.10 18.67
N THR A 51 28.59 28.96 17.54
CA THR A 51 29.76 29.77 17.19
C THR A 51 29.34 31.08 16.53
N THR A 52 29.91 32.17 17.02
CA THR A 52 29.63 33.57 16.69
C THR A 52 30.14 33.99 15.31
N ALA A 53 29.34 34.86 14.67
CA ALA A 53 29.66 35.59 13.46
C ALA A 53 30.75 36.65 13.67
N LYS A 54 31.57 36.89 12.64
CA LYS A 54 32.59 37.94 12.59
C LYS A 54 32.21 38.97 11.51
N PRO A 55 32.19 40.28 11.80
CA PRO A 55 31.85 41.30 10.82
C PRO A 55 33.08 41.71 10.00
N ALA A 56 32.92 41.81 8.68
CA ALA A 56 33.93 42.39 7.79
C ALA A 56 33.59 43.87 7.51
N ARG A 57 34.60 44.71 7.75
CA ARG A 57 34.63 46.17 7.55
C ARG A 57 34.76 46.51 6.05
N PRO A 58 34.27 47.68 5.58
CA PRO A 58 34.39 48.10 4.19
C PRO A 58 35.75 48.77 3.91
N ARG A 59 36.26 48.61 2.69
CA ARG A 59 37.41 49.36 2.14
C ARG A 59 37.08 49.90 0.73
N PRO A 60 37.78 50.95 0.27
CA PRO A 60 37.19 52.04 -0.50
C PRO A 60 37.34 51.86 -2.00
N ALA A 61 36.53 52.62 -2.72
CA ALA A 61 36.61 52.85 -4.15
C ALA A 61 37.98 53.41 -4.55
N ALA A 62 38.60 52.79 -5.55
CA ALA A 62 39.75 53.32 -6.26
C ALA A 62 39.51 53.26 -7.77
N LEU A 63 39.34 54.46 -8.32
CA LEU A 63 39.70 54.98 -9.63
C LEU A 63 39.97 53.98 -10.77
N ALA A 64 39.13 54.13 -11.79
CA ALA A 64 39.26 53.56 -13.12
C ALA A 64 40.58 53.95 -13.80
N VAL A 65 41.28 52.94 -14.32
CA VAL A 65 42.31 53.10 -15.35
C VAL A 65 41.83 52.33 -16.57
N THR A 66 41.55 53.07 -17.64
CA THR A 66 41.14 52.56 -18.95
C THR A 66 42.33 51.92 -19.65
N ARG A 67 42.42 50.58 -19.60
CA ARG A 67 43.32 49.81 -20.45
C ARG A 67 42.61 49.51 -21.77
N ARG A 68 43.13 50.09 -22.86
CA ARG A 68 42.70 49.84 -24.23
C ARG A 68 43.15 48.42 -24.60
N GLU A 69 42.23 47.46 -24.56
CA GLU A 69 42.45 46.12 -25.11
C GLU A 69 42.29 46.16 -26.62
N SER A 70 43.33 45.70 -27.32
CA SER A 70 43.32 45.49 -28.76
C SER A 70 42.26 44.45 -29.11
N ALA A 71 41.33 44.84 -29.97
CA ALA A 71 40.27 43.97 -30.48
C ALA A 71 40.86 42.76 -31.24
N THR A 72 40.98 41.63 -30.55
CA THR A 72 40.99 40.32 -31.21
C THR A 72 39.57 40.05 -31.70
N LEU A 73 39.41 39.95 -33.03
CA LEU A 73 38.18 39.51 -33.68
C LEU A 73 37.67 38.22 -33.02
N ALA A 74 36.57 38.33 -32.28
CA ALA A 74 35.86 37.18 -31.75
C ALA A 74 35.39 36.33 -32.94
N GLY A 75 35.90 35.11 -33.04
CA GLY A 75 35.37 34.12 -33.99
C GLY A 75 33.88 33.89 -33.71
N PRO A 76 33.08 33.57 -34.75
CA PRO A 76 31.65 33.33 -34.58
C PRO A 76 31.42 32.22 -33.54
N ALA A 77 30.50 32.46 -32.61
CA ALA A 77 30.12 31.47 -31.60
C ALA A 77 29.79 30.13 -32.27
N PRO A 78 30.20 28.99 -31.70
CA PRO A 78 29.85 27.68 -32.23
C PRO A 78 28.33 27.60 -32.36
N ARG A 79 27.86 27.27 -33.57
CA ARG A 79 26.44 27.09 -33.87
C ARG A 79 25.89 26.05 -32.88
N PRO A 80 24.80 26.33 -32.14
CA PRO A 80 24.20 25.35 -31.25
C PRO A 80 23.92 24.08 -32.06
N GLU A 81 24.41 22.94 -31.57
CA GLU A 81 24.12 21.66 -32.20
C GLU A 81 22.60 21.49 -32.29
N PRO A 82 22.05 21.10 -33.46
CA PRO A 82 20.64 20.78 -33.57
C PRO A 82 20.30 19.71 -32.53
N ALA A 83 19.32 19.99 -31.66
CA ALA A 83 18.83 19.00 -30.72
C ALA A 83 18.40 17.74 -31.49
N ALA A 84 18.87 16.57 -31.05
CA ALA A 84 18.47 15.31 -31.65
C ALA A 84 16.93 15.19 -31.63
N PRO A 85 16.31 14.65 -32.69
CA PRO A 85 14.87 14.47 -32.71
C PRO A 85 14.44 13.54 -31.56
N PRO A 86 13.27 13.80 -30.93
CA PRO A 86 12.80 12.97 -29.83
C PRO A 86 12.55 11.54 -30.33
N THR A 87 12.99 10.55 -29.54
CA THR A 87 12.74 9.14 -29.81
C THR A 87 11.22 8.88 -29.84
N PRO A 88 10.70 8.14 -30.84
CA PRO A 88 9.29 7.78 -30.85
C PRO A 88 8.88 6.97 -29.60
N ALA A 89 7.67 7.21 -29.11
CA ALA A 89 7.16 6.57 -27.88
C ALA A 89 7.13 5.04 -27.96
N PHE A 90 6.82 4.47 -29.13
CA PHE A 90 6.78 3.01 -29.32
C PHE A 90 8.16 2.36 -29.20
N VAL A 91 9.22 3.03 -29.66
CA VAL A 91 10.60 2.54 -29.54
C VAL A 91 10.99 2.53 -28.07
N THR A 92 10.68 3.60 -27.34
CA THR A 92 10.91 3.69 -25.90
C THR A 92 10.20 2.57 -25.14
N ALA A 93 8.94 2.31 -25.47
CA ALA A 93 8.17 1.23 -24.87
C ALA A 93 8.76 -0.16 -25.17
N ALA A 94 9.14 -0.42 -26.42
CA ALA A 94 9.74 -1.70 -26.82
C ALA A 94 11.11 -1.93 -26.16
N THR A 95 11.97 -0.92 -26.11
CA THR A 95 13.27 -1.02 -25.45
C THR A 95 13.12 -1.25 -23.94
N ARG A 96 12.19 -0.56 -23.28
CA ARG A 96 11.88 -0.78 -21.87
C ARG A 96 11.41 -2.23 -21.63
N TRP A 97 10.48 -2.70 -22.44
CA TRP A 97 9.95 -4.06 -22.33
C TRP A 97 11.04 -5.13 -22.49
N LEU A 98 11.92 -4.97 -23.49
CA LEU A 98 13.04 -5.89 -23.69
C LEU A 98 14.03 -5.87 -22.50
N GLY A 99 14.27 -4.69 -21.92
CA GLY A 99 15.07 -4.54 -20.72
C GLY A 99 14.48 -5.29 -19.53
N GLU A 100 13.20 -5.02 -19.20
CA GLU A 100 12.48 -5.70 -18.11
C GLU A 100 12.42 -7.22 -18.32
N PHE A 101 12.23 -7.69 -19.55
CA PHE A 101 12.23 -9.11 -19.88
C PHE A 101 13.62 -9.76 -19.69
N HIS A 102 14.68 -9.11 -20.18
CA HIS A 102 16.04 -9.61 -19.98
C HIS A 102 16.39 -9.69 -18.50
N GLU A 103 16.07 -8.64 -17.75
CA GLU A 103 16.27 -8.61 -16.31
C GLU A 103 15.50 -9.77 -15.67
N HIS A 104 14.20 -9.92 -15.96
CA HIS A 104 13.37 -10.99 -15.42
C HIS A 104 14.00 -12.38 -15.63
N LEU A 105 14.59 -12.63 -16.80
CA LEU A 105 15.24 -13.91 -17.10
C LEU A 105 16.63 -14.11 -16.47
N THR A 106 17.39 -13.04 -16.26
CA THR A 106 18.83 -13.14 -15.94
C THR A 106 19.24 -12.56 -14.59
N GLY A 107 18.34 -11.85 -13.92
CA GLY A 107 18.61 -11.21 -12.65
C GLY A 107 18.81 -12.20 -11.51
N THR A 108 19.54 -11.75 -10.48
CA THR A 108 19.86 -12.54 -9.29
C THR A 108 18.61 -12.94 -8.51
N PRO A 109 18.61 -14.07 -7.78
CA PRO A 109 17.49 -14.44 -6.91
C PRO A 109 17.10 -13.31 -5.96
N GLU A 110 15.80 -13.08 -5.83
CA GLU A 110 15.21 -12.07 -4.94
C GLU A 110 14.56 -12.72 -3.73
N ALA A 111 14.61 -12.02 -2.59
CA ALA A 111 13.81 -12.40 -1.44
C ALA A 111 12.33 -12.13 -1.77
N HIS A 112 11.49 -13.14 -1.56
CA HIS A 112 10.05 -13.00 -1.75
C HIS A 112 9.36 -12.70 -0.41
N PRO A 113 8.34 -11.83 -0.42
CA PRO A 113 7.54 -11.59 0.77
C PRO A 113 6.81 -12.87 1.19
N THR A 114 6.55 -12.99 2.49
CA THR A 114 5.89 -14.14 3.10
C THR A 114 4.65 -13.74 3.89
N ALA A 115 3.71 -14.66 4.05
CA ALA A 115 2.48 -14.40 4.80
C ALA A 115 2.74 -14.10 6.29
N ALA A 116 3.94 -14.42 6.78
CA ALA A 116 4.37 -14.18 8.15
C ALA A 116 5.04 -12.80 8.33
N ASP A 117 5.29 -12.06 7.26
CA ASP A 117 5.90 -10.74 7.35
C ASP A 117 4.96 -9.80 8.12
N ALA A 118 5.52 -9.16 9.14
CA ALA A 118 4.78 -8.28 10.01
C ALA A 118 5.68 -7.17 10.53
N THR A 119 5.07 -6.05 10.89
CA THR A 119 5.75 -4.88 11.44
C THR A 119 5.27 -4.63 12.86
N SER A 120 6.21 -4.40 13.77
CA SER A 120 5.88 -4.01 15.15
C SER A 120 5.53 -2.53 15.21
N THR A 121 4.34 -2.21 15.72
CA THR A 121 3.80 -0.85 15.75
C THR A 121 3.24 -0.53 17.14
N PRO A 122 2.92 0.74 17.46
CA PRO A 122 2.18 1.08 18.68
C PRO A 122 0.78 0.43 18.78
N TYR A 123 0.26 -0.13 17.68
CA TYR A 123 -1.07 -0.75 17.58
C TYR A 123 -1.00 -2.29 17.51
N GLY A 124 0.16 -2.87 17.87
CA GLY A 124 0.41 -4.31 17.79
C GLY A 124 1.35 -4.67 16.64
N ARG A 125 1.61 -5.96 16.49
CA ARG A 125 2.41 -6.53 15.40
C ARG A 125 1.49 -6.83 14.21
N LEU A 126 1.50 -5.93 13.23
CA LEU A 126 0.56 -5.94 12.10
C LEU A 126 1.15 -6.72 10.93
N GLY A 127 0.38 -7.64 10.34
CA GLY A 127 0.73 -8.30 9.09
C GLY A 127 0.88 -7.29 7.95
N LYS A 128 1.87 -7.49 7.08
CA LYS A 128 2.15 -6.56 5.97
C LYS A 128 1.20 -6.71 4.79
N TRP A 129 0.53 -7.86 4.66
CA TRP A 129 -0.15 -8.30 3.44
C TRP A 129 -1.63 -8.65 3.65
N MET A 130 -2.44 -8.43 2.63
CA MET A 130 -3.71 -9.16 2.48
C MET A 130 -3.41 -10.61 2.08
N LEU A 131 -4.14 -11.54 2.68
CA LEU A 131 -4.03 -12.97 2.43
C LEU A 131 -5.28 -13.51 1.77
N THR A 132 -5.12 -14.46 0.85
CA THR A 132 -6.21 -15.23 0.25
C THR A 132 -6.88 -16.13 1.30
N PRO A 133 -8.04 -16.75 0.98
CA PRO A 133 -8.69 -17.71 1.87
C PRO A 133 -7.80 -18.90 2.27
N THR A 134 -6.79 -19.23 1.46
CA THR A 134 -5.83 -20.31 1.72
C THR A 134 -4.57 -19.84 2.47
N GLY A 135 -4.51 -18.56 2.87
CA GLY A 135 -3.40 -17.99 3.63
C GLY A 135 -2.18 -17.62 2.80
N ARG A 136 -2.28 -17.64 1.46
CA ARG A 136 -1.23 -17.13 0.56
C ARG A 136 -1.34 -15.62 0.45
N LEU A 137 -0.29 -14.93 0.04
CA LEU A 137 -0.38 -13.50 -0.29
C LEU A 137 -1.41 -13.30 -1.41
N ALA A 138 -2.29 -12.33 -1.23
CA ALA A 138 -3.19 -11.88 -2.28
C ALA A 138 -2.43 -10.99 -3.28
N ASP A 139 -2.77 -11.13 -4.55
CA ASP A 139 -2.19 -10.37 -5.65
C ASP A 139 -3.27 -9.74 -6.54
N TRP A 140 -2.82 -8.87 -7.43
CA TRP A 140 -3.58 -8.25 -8.49
C TRP A 140 -3.06 -8.74 -9.84
N PRO A 141 -3.92 -9.31 -10.69
CA PRO A 141 -3.58 -9.47 -12.10
C PRO A 141 -3.41 -8.08 -12.73
N SER A 142 -2.23 -7.77 -13.28
CA SER A 142 -1.96 -6.46 -13.85
C SER A 142 -1.08 -6.53 -15.09
N GLN A 143 -1.55 -5.92 -16.19
CA GLN A 143 -0.74 -5.77 -17.41
C GLN A 143 0.33 -4.70 -17.27
N GLN A 144 0.21 -3.80 -16.29
CA GLN A 144 1.22 -2.79 -15.99
C GLN A 144 2.50 -3.41 -15.44
N TYR A 145 2.39 -4.61 -14.85
CA TYR A 145 3.50 -5.36 -14.25
C TYR A 145 3.53 -6.79 -14.82
N PRO A 146 3.81 -6.96 -16.12
CA PRO A 146 3.66 -8.25 -16.79
C PRO A 146 4.68 -9.31 -16.34
N PHE A 147 5.74 -8.88 -15.65
CA PHE A 147 6.84 -9.74 -15.19
C PHE A 147 6.98 -9.80 -13.67
N ALA A 148 6.10 -9.12 -12.93
CA ALA A 148 6.14 -9.05 -11.48
C ALA A 148 4.76 -9.36 -10.88
N THR A 149 4.74 -10.12 -9.78
CA THR A 149 3.52 -10.28 -9.00
C THR A 149 3.23 -8.99 -8.24
N LEU A 150 2.06 -8.40 -8.51
CA LEU A 150 1.58 -7.21 -7.81
C LEU A 150 0.84 -7.62 -6.52
N TYR A 151 1.52 -7.60 -5.38
CA TYR A 151 0.91 -7.99 -4.11
C TYR A 151 0.01 -6.88 -3.54
N GLN A 152 -0.96 -7.27 -2.70
CA GLN A 152 -1.88 -6.36 -2.01
C GLN A 152 -1.37 -6.01 -0.59
N PRO A 153 -0.75 -4.83 -0.39
CA PRO A 153 -0.22 -4.42 0.91
C PRO A 153 -1.33 -3.92 1.85
N ILE A 154 -1.15 -4.13 3.15
CA ILE A 154 -1.90 -3.39 4.17
C ILE A 154 -1.50 -1.91 4.07
N ASN A 155 -2.48 -1.04 3.84
CA ASN A 155 -2.28 0.39 3.60
C ASN A 155 -3.14 1.30 4.49
N LEU A 156 -3.93 0.72 5.39
CA LEU A 156 -4.72 1.45 6.38
C LEU A 156 -4.76 0.68 7.70
N VAL A 157 -4.73 1.41 8.82
CA VAL A 157 -5.00 0.91 10.17
C VAL A 157 -6.16 1.73 10.74
N ILE A 158 -7.17 1.07 11.27
CA ILE A 158 -8.33 1.71 11.91
C ILE A 158 -8.33 1.37 13.39
N ILE A 159 -8.39 2.40 14.23
CA ILE A 159 -8.44 2.30 15.68
C ILE A 159 -9.85 2.63 16.13
N ASP A 160 -10.48 1.71 16.83
CA ASP A 160 -11.76 1.90 17.47
C ASP A 160 -11.57 1.90 19.00
N PRO A 161 -11.50 3.07 19.63
CA PRO A 161 -11.14 3.17 21.04
C PRO A 161 -12.33 2.96 21.99
N THR A 162 -13.56 2.93 21.50
CA THR A 162 -14.75 3.00 22.37
C THR A 162 -15.55 1.72 22.45
N SER A 163 -15.47 0.86 21.44
CA SER A 163 -16.25 -0.38 21.49
C SER A 163 -15.72 -1.33 22.55
N SER A 164 -16.67 -1.91 23.27
CA SER A 164 -16.43 -2.84 24.38
C SER A 164 -16.45 -4.31 23.95
N THR A 165 -16.96 -4.59 22.76
CA THR A 165 -17.01 -5.94 22.19
C THR A 165 -16.58 -5.95 20.72
N ALA A 166 -16.08 -7.10 20.27
CA ALA A 166 -15.69 -7.31 18.87
C ALA A 166 -16.86 -7.07 17.90
N SER A 167 -18.08 -7.51 18.28
CA SER A 167 -19.28 -7.31 17.47
C SER A 167 -19.62 -5.82 17.33
N GLU A 168 -19.56 -5.07 18.44
CA GLU A 168 -19.78 -3.63 18.44
C GLU A 168 -18.75 -2.91 17.55
N SER A 169 -17.47 -3.29 17.66
CA SER A 169 -16.43 -2.71 16.82
C SER A 169 -16.62 -3.00 15.33
N ALA A 170 -17.02 -4.22 15.00
CA ALA A 170 -17.31 -4.60 13.62
C ALA A 170 -18.47 -3.78 13.06
N GLN A 171 -19.55 -3.62 13.83
CA GLN A 171 -20.69 -2.77 13.43
C GLN A 171 -20.24 -1.32 13.23
N LYS A 172 -19.41 -0.80 14.13
CA LYS A 172 -18.91 0.58 14.08
C LYS A 172 -18.01 0.83 12.86
N VAL A 173 -17.07 -0.07 12.55
CA VAL A 173 -16.24 0.01 11.34
C VAL A 173 -17.09 -0.05 10.07
N ASN A 174 -18.04 -0.99 9.98
CA ASN A 174 -18.95 -1.10 8.84
C ASN A 174 -19.77 0.20 8.65
N ALA A 175 -20.30 0.76 9.74
CA ALA A 175 -21.06 2.01 9.72
C ALA A 175 -20.18 3.20 9.31
N ALA A 176 -18.96 3.31 9.86
CA ALA A 176 -18.02 4.37 9.54
C ALA A 176 -17.62 4.35 8.06
N LEU A 177 -17.29 3.18 7.50
CA LEU A 177 -16.95 3.05 6.08
C LEU A 177 -18.15 3.32 5.17
N THR A 178 -19.34 2.85 5.54
CA THR A 178 -20.58 3.17 4.81
C THR A 178 -20.82 4.68 4.78
N ALA A 179 -20.70 5.36 5.92
CA ALA A 179 -20.83 6.81 6.02
C ALA A 179 -19.74 7.53 5.23
N ALA A 180 -18.54 6.97 5.17
CA ALA A 180 -17.42 7.44 4.36
C ALA A 180 -17.58 7.17 2.86
N THR A 181 -18.78 6.77 2.39
CA THR A 181 -19.13 6.43 1.00
C THR A 181 -18.55 5.12 0.49
N PHE A 182 -18.11 4.23 1.38
CA PHE A 182 -17.66 2.88 1.06
C PHE A 182 -18.61 1.84 1.65
N PRO A 183 -19.86 1.72 1.19
CA PRO A 183 -20.75 0.64 1.60
C PRO A 183 -20.23 -0.73 1.14
N ALA A 184 -20.75 -1.79 1.74
CA ALA A 184 -20.57 -3.14 1.21
C ALA A 184 -21.21 -3.25 -0.19
N GLN A 185 -20.45 -3.72 -1.17
CA GLN A 185 -20.87 -3.88 -2.56
C GLN A 185 -20.56 -5.29 -3.05
N GLN A 186 -21.49 -5.89 -3.79
CA GLN A 186 -21.37 -7.25 -4.32
C GLN A 186 -20.46 -7.32 -5.56
N ILE A 187 -20.16 -8.53 -6.02
CA ILE A 187 -19.33 -8.84 -7.20
C ILE A 187 -17.83 -8.58 -6.95
N HIS A 188 -17.37 -8.83 -5.72
CA HIS A 188 -15.96 -8.79 -5.34
C HIS A 188 -15.49 -10.15 -4.83
N GLY A 189 -14.19 -10.44 -4.89
CA GLY A 189 -13.65 -11.61 -4.19
C GLY A 189 -13.88 -11.50 -2.68
N THR A 190 -14.17 -12.63 -2.02
CA THR A 190 -14.41 -12.72 -0.56
C THR A 190 -13.54 -13.78 0.10
N GLY A 191 -13.55 -13.83 1.43
CA GLY A 191 -12.81 -14.78 2.26
C GLY A 191 -11.34 -14.39 2.51
N TYR A 192 -10.95 -13.16 2.16
CA TYR A 192 -9.62 -12.63 2.44
C TYR A 192 -9.37 -12.51 3.94
N ARG A 193 -8.09 -12.47 4.30
CA ARG A 193 -7.62 -12.46 5.68
C ARG A 193 -6.43 -11.51 5.85
N SER A 194 -6.11 -11.16 7.08
CA SER A 194 -4.81 -10.59 7.45
C SER A 194 -4.45 -11.02 8.87
N THR A 195 -3.26 -10.67 9.34
CA THR A 195 -2.76 -11.03 10.66
C THR A 195 -2.56 -9.80 11.54
N ILE A 196 -2.92 -9.91 12.82
CA ILE A 196 -2.60 -8.94 13.87
C ILE A 196 -2.15 -9.76 15.08
N ASP A 197 -0.96 -9.46 15.61
CA ASP A 197 -0.31 -10.21 16.69
C ASP A 197 -0.22 -11.73 16.45
N GLY A 198 -0.05 -12.11 15.18
CA GLY A 198 0.01 -13.51 14.73
C GLY A 198 -1.35 -14.22 14.66
N VAL A 199 -2.44 -13.56 15.06
CA VAL A 199 -3.81 -14.08 14.92
C VAL A 199 -4.35 -13.72 13.54
N VAL A 200 -4.98 -14.69 12.89
CA VAL A 200 -5.58 -14.51 11.56
C VAL A 200 -7.02 -14.00 11.70
N TYR A 201 -7.31 -12.87 11.07
CA TYR A 201 -8.64 -12.26 11.03
C TYR A 201 -9.23 -12.33 9.63
N GLY A 202 -10.52 -12.68 9.55
CA GLY A 202 -11.29 -12.65 8.31
C GLY A 202 -11.67 -11.22 7.91
N GLN A 203 -12.09 -11.06 6.66
CA GLN A 203 -12.52 -9.77 6.13
C GLN A 203 -13.85 -9.28 6.69
N GLN A 204 -13.97 -7.95 6.74
CA GLN A 204 -15.20 -7.18 6.64
C GLN A 204 -15.19 -6.41 5.30
N PRO A 205 -16.35 -6.23 4.63
CA PRO A 205 -17.64 -6.85 4.98
C PRO A 205 -17.57 -8.37 4.82
N SER A 206 -18.35 -9.09 5.63
CA SER A 206 -18.31 -10.55 5.70
C SER A 206 -19.30 -11.26 4.78
N GLY A 207 -20.08 -10.52 3.97
CA GLY A 207 -21.03 -11.11 3.05
C GLY A 207 -20.39 -11.77 1.83
N THR A 208 -21.21 -12.55 1.13
CA THR A 208 -20.78 -13.31 -0.05
C THR A 208 -20.48 -12.37 -1.20
N LEU A 209 -19.27 -12.51 -1.75
CA LEU A 209 -18.77 -11.68 -2.84
C LEU A 209 -18.78 -10.18 -2.55
N GLU A 210 -18.49 -9.79 -1.32
CA GLU A 210 -18.52 -8.39 -0.90
C GLU A 210 -17.13 -7.81 -0.66
N ALA A 211 -17.01 -6.51 -0.94
CA ALA A 211 -15.95 -5.63 -0.49
C ALA A 211 -16.57 -4.26 -0.16
N PHE A 212 -15.86 -3.43 0.62
CA PHE A 212 -16.23 -2.03 0.72
C PHE A 212 -15.82 -1.33 -0.57
N ALA A 213 -16.72 -0.61 -1.23
CA ALA A 213 -16.42 0.08 -2.49
C ALA A 213 -17.19 1.39 -2.64
N ASN A 214 -16.58 2.41 -3.25
CA ASN A 214 -17.19 3.73 -3.42
C ASN A 214 -17.93 3.97 -4.75
N ALA A 215 -17.93 2.99 -5.64
CA ALA A 215 -18.68 3.03 -6.88
C ALA A 215 -19.05 1.61 -7.36
N HIS A 216 -20.00 1.54 -8.30
CA HIS A 216 -20.38 0.28 -8.94
C HIS A 216 -19.19 -0.29 -9.71
N TRP A 217 -19.06 -1.62 -9.76
CA TRP A 217 -17.97 -2.33 -10.45
C TRP A 217 -17.86 -2.00 -11.97
N LEU A 218 -18.85 -1.35 -12.58
CA LEU A 218 -18.74 -0.94 -13.99
C LEU A 218 -18.00 0.40 -14.17
N LEU A 219 -17.66 1.07 -13.06
CA LEU A 219 -17.02 2.37 -13.01
C LEU A 219 -15.65 2.25 -12.33
N PRO A 220 -14.74 3.22 -12.56
CA PRO A 220 -13.57 3.39 -11.71
C PRO A 220 -14.01 3.45 -10.24
N ASN A 221 -13.46 2.57 -9.42
CA ASN A 221 -13.83 2.45 -8.02
C ASN A 221 -12.60 2.19 -7.15
N ASP A 222 -12.67 2.68 -5.93
CA ASP A 222 -11.79 2.30 -4.83
C ASP A 222 -12.52 1.25 -4.01
N HIS A 223 -11.90 0.08 -3.83
CA HIS A 223 -12.47 -0.95 -2.98
C HIS A 223 -11.43 -1.60 -2.10
N GLY A 224 -11.88 -2.25 -1.02
CA GLY A 224 -10.99 -2.89 -0.07
C GLY A 224 -11.68 -3.73 0.97
N ARG A 225 -10.83 -4.37 1.77
CA ARG A 225 -11.21 -5.32 2.82
C ARG A 225 -10.53 -4.87 4.11
N VAL A 226 -11.22 -5.08 5.22
CA VAL A 226 -10.75 -4.71 6.55
C VAL A 226 -10.69 -5.98 7.40
N PHE A 227 -9.69 -6.11 8.26
CA PHE A 227 -9.38 -7.32 9.01
C PHE A 227 -9.25 -6.98 10.49
N GLY A 228 -9.94 -7.75 11.32
CA GLY A 228 -10.07 -7.51 12.76
C GLY A 228 -11.42 -8.05 13.27
N PRO A 229 -11.90 -7.59 14.43
CA PRO A 229 -11.22 -6.67 15.35
C PRO A 229 -10.20 -7.41 16.23
N ALA A 230 -8.98 -6.90 16.31
CA ALA A 230 -8.01 -7.33 17.31
C ALA A 230 -8.10 -6.43 18.54
N PRO A 231 -8.05 -6.94 19.79
CA PRO A 231 -8.01 -6.09 20.98
C PRO A 231 -6.86 -5.08 20.91
N GLY A 232 -7.09 -3.84 21.37
CA GLY A 232 -6.04 -2.84 21.46
C GLY A 232 -4.88 -3.29 22.36
N PRO A 233 -3.62 -2.85 22.13
CA PRO A 233 -2.47 -3.26 22.93
C PRO A 233 -2.55 -2.90 24.43
N ASP A 234 -3.36 -1.90 24.78
CA ASP A 234 -3.64 -1.48 26.16
C ASP A 234 -4.87 -2.18 26.78
N GLY A 235 -5.49 -3.10 26.02
CA GLY A 235 -6.72 -3.78 26.40
C GLY A 235 -7.99 -2.95 26.22
N ALA A 236 -7.88 -1.73 25.68
CA ALA A 236 -9.02 -0.87 25.38
C ALA A 236 -9.32 -0.85 23.87
N GLY A 237 -10.60 -1.00 23.53
CA GLY A 237 -11.05 -0.92 22.15
C GLY A 237 -10.41 -1.98 21.25
N TYR A 238 -10.33 -1.66 19.95
CA TYR A 238 -9.93 -2.58 18.91
C TYR A 238 -9.09 -1.92 17.81
N VAL A 239 -8.24 -2.73 17.20
CA VAL A 239 -7.40 -2.41 16.05
C VAL A 239 -7.85 -3.24 14.86
N TRP A 240 -7.85 -2.61 13.70
CA TRP A 240 -8.14 -3.21 12.41
C TRP A 240 -7.06 -2.86 11.40
N THR A 241 -6.75 -3.77 10.50
CA THR A 241 -5.91 -3.50 9.31
C THR A 241 -6.77 -3.52 8.06
N ALA A 242 -6.36 -2.82 7.01
CA ALA A 242 -7.08 -2.78 5.76
C ALA A 242 -6.15 -2.68 4.56
N SER A 243 -6.64 -3.20 3.43
CA SER A 243 -5.99 -3.05 2.13
C SER A 243 -7.04 -2.62 1.11
N PHE A 244 -6.84 -1.43 0.57
CA PHE A 244 -7.68 -0.81 -0.45
C PHE A 244 -6.90 -0.55 -1.73
N SER A 245 -7.53 -0.79 -2.88
CA SER A 245 -6.96 -0.53 -4.20
C SER A 245 -7.99 0.11 -5.12
N ARG A 246 -7.51 0.99 -6.01
CA ARG A 246 -8.27 1.56 -7.10
C ARG A 246 -8.17 0.64 -8.30
N GLU A 247 -9.32 0.42 -8.91
CA GLU A 247 -9.45 -0.28 -10.17
C GLU A 247 -10.32 0.52 -11.14
N GLN A 248 -10.29 0.10 -12.40
CA GLN A 248 -11.21 0.60 -13.42
C GLN A 248 -11.52 -0.49 -14.43
N THR A 249 -12.62 -0.33 -15.15
CA THR A 249 -12.93 -1.19 -16.28
C THR A 249 -11.88 -1.03 -17.38
N GLY A 250 -11.47 -2.16 -17.93
CA GLY A 250 -10.43 -2.23 -18.95
C GLY A 250 -10.43 -3.59 -19.65
N LEU A 251 -9.34 -3.86 -20.34
CA LEU A 251 -9.10 -5.15 -20.97
C LEU A 251 -7.85 -5.76 -20.33
N PHE A 252 -7.91 -7.04 -19.97
CA PHE A 252 -6.71 -7.84 -19.73
C PHE A 252 -6.51 -8.70 -20.97
N TYR A 253 -5.49 -8.34 -21.74
CA TYR A 253 -5.30 -8.69 -23.14
C TYR A 253 -6.49 -8.24 -24.00
N VAL A 254 -7.47 -9.13 -24.20
CA VAL A 254 -8.68 -8.88 -25.01
C VAL A 254 -9.95 -9.17 -24.22
N ILE A 255 -9.83 -9.54 -22.95
CA ILE A 255 -10.95 -9.95 -22.10
C ILE A 255 -11.35 -8.74 -21.25
N PRO A 256 -12.60 -8.24 -21.34
CA PRO A 256 -13.10 -7.22 -20.44
C PRO A 256 -12.99 -7.65 -18.99
N THR A 257 -12.35 -6.83 -18.18
CA THR A 257 -12.14 -7.07 -16.75
C THR A 257 -11.80 -5.76 -16.03
N HIS A 258 -11.54 -5.85 -14.74
CA HIS A 258 -10.94 -4.78 -13.96
C HIS A 258 -9.43 -4.81 -14.06
N VAL A 259 -8.85 -3.63 -14.21
CA VAL A 259 -7.41 -3.43 -14.18
C VAL A 259 -7.02 -2.61 -12.96
N PHE A 260 -5.93 -2.99 -12.32
CA PHE A 260 -5.32 -2.23 -11.24
C PHE A 260 -4.97 -0.81 -11.70
N VAL A 261 -5.18 0.17 -10.82
CA VAL A 261 -4.81 1.57 -11.05
C VAL A 261 -3.86 2.08 -9.98
N SER A 262 -4.19 1.93 -8.69
CA SER A 262 -3.41 2.55 -7.61
C SER A 262 -3.81 2.07 -6.21
N PHE A 263 -2.85 1.80 -5.34
CA PHE A 263 -3.11 1.63 -3.90
C PHE A 263 -3.23 2.98 -3.18
N THR A 264 -2.36 3.95 -3.49
CA THR A 264 -2.30 5.23 -2.78
C THR A 264 -3.58 6.04 -2.95
N LYS A 265 -4.14 6.10 -4.17
CA LYS A 265 -5.40 6.80 -4.44
C LYS A 265 -6.57 6.22 -3.64
N ALA A 266 -6.64 4.90 -3.51
CA ALA A 266 -7.71 4.25 -2.77
C ALA A 266 -7.55 4.46 -1.26
N ARG A 267 -6.32 4.31 -0.73
CA ARG A 267 -6.01 4.66 0.66
C ARG A 267 -6.42 6.09 0.99
N ASP A 268 -6.03 7.05 0.16
CA ASP A 268 -6.28 8.47 0.39
C ASP A 268 -7.77 8.81 0.26
N ALA A 269 -8.50 8.14 -0.63
CA ALA A 269 -9.95 8.27 -0.74
C ALA A 269 -10.67 7.76 0.53
N VAL A 270 -10.29 6.59 1.06
CA VAL A 270 -10.85 6.05 2.31
C VAL A 270 -10.51 6.96 3.49
N ARG A 271 -9.25 7.40 3.60
CA ARG A 271 -8.80 8.38 4.60
C ARG A 271 -9.68 9.62 4.56
N ALA A 272 -9.80 10.27 3.40
CA ALA A 272 -10.59 11.49 3.26
C ALA A 272 -12.07 11.25 3.62
N GLY A 273 -12.66 10.12 3.19
CA GLY A 273 -14.02 9.73 3.53
C GLY A 273 -14.23 9.61 5.04
N LEU A 274 -13.37 8.86 5.74
CA LEU A 274 -13.48 8.68 7.20
C LEU A 274 -13.29 10.00 7.98
N LEU A 275 -12.35 10.86 7.55
CA LEU A 275 -12.18 12.18 8.16
C LEU A 275 -13.41 13.06 7.97
N SER A 276 -14.07 12.98 6.81
CA SER A 276 -15.30 13.72 6.53
C SER A 276 -16.47 13.33 7.46
N THR A 277 -16.42 12.13 8.04
CA THR A 277 -17.41 11.62 9.01
C THR A 277 -17.00 11.81 10.46
N GLY A 278 -15.94 12.59 10.73
CA GLY A 278 -15.48 12.92 12.08
C GLY A 278 -14.43 11.99 12.67
N ALA A 279 -13.87 11.05 11.90
CA ALA A 279 -12.70 10.30 12.34
C ALA A 279 -11.48 11.23 12.49
N THR A 280 -10.50 10.82 13.29
CA THR A 280 -9.25 11.56 13.51
C THR A 280 -8.09 10.88 12.79
N ASP A 281 -7.28 11.69 12.13
CA ASP A 281 -6.03 11.27 11.52
C ASP A 281 -4.92 11.18 12.56
N LEU A 282 -4.28 10.01 12.69
CA LEU A 282 -3.16 9.80 13.60
C LEU A 282 -1.80 9.78 12.86
N GLY A 283 -1.78 10.06 11.57
CA GLY A 283 -0.60 10.06 10.73
C GLY A 283 -0.41 8.74 9.97
N VAL A 284 0.85 8.38 9.75
CA VAL A 284 1.25 7.18 9.02
C VAL A 284 2.22 6.36 9.85
N ILE A 285 2.22 5.05 9.63
CA ILE A 285 3.22 4.12 10.15
C ILE A 285 3.95 3.46 8.99
N ASP A 286 5.26 3.35 9.12
CA ASP A 286 6.08 2.59 8.19
C ASP A 286 5.74 1.11 8.37
N MET A 287 5.30 0.48 7.29
CA MET A 287 4.98 -0.94 7.24
C MET A 287 6.07 -1.74 6.52
N ASP A 288 7.08 -1.09 5.93
CA ASP A 288 8.15 -1.71 5.15
C ASP A 288 7.57 -2.74 4.16
N ASN A 289 6.50 -2.33 3.46
CA ASN A 289 5.75 -3.15 2.53
C ASN A 289 5.64 -2.50 1.15
N ASP A 290 6.61 -1.67 0.78
CA ASP A 290 6.88 -1.27 -0.60
C ASP A 290 7.80 -2.31 -1.27
N LEU A 291 7.32 -2.88 -2.38
CA LEU A 291 8.11 -3.78 -3.20
C LEU A 291 8.35 -3.13 -4.56
N ALA A 292 9.63 -2.96 -4.88
CA ALA A 292 10.13 -2.52 -6.18
C ALA A 292 11.08 -3.57 -6.78
N GLY A 293 10.81 -4.85 -6.47
CA GLY A 293 11.56 -5.97 -7.01
C GLY A 293 11.23 -6.21 -8.48
N ARG A 294 12.03 -7.07 -9.11
CA ARG A 294 11.89 -7.41 -10.52
C ARG A 294 10.78 -8.42 -10.77
N THR A 295 10.61 -9.34 -9.81
CA THR A 295 9.59 -10.40 -9.86
C THR A 295 8.43 -10.14 -8.91
N THR A 296 8.53 -9.12 -8.06
CA THR A 296 7.50 -8.76 -7.08
C THR A 296 7.39 -7.25 -6.95
N THR A 297 6.18 -6.73 -6.83
CA THR A 297 5.94 -5.30 -6.67
C THR A 297 4.68 -5.03 -5.86
N THR A 298 4.59 -3.82 -5.31
CA THR A 298 3.35 -3.25 -4.75
C THR A 298 2.89 -2.03 -5.54
N GLY A 299 3.34 -1.92 -6.79
CA GLY A 299 2.94 -0.87 -7.71
C GLY A 299 3.33 0.52 -7.22
N ASP A 300 2.32 1.36 -6.99
CA ASP A 300 2.50 2.73 -6.49
C ASP A 300 2.44 2.86 -4.96
N HIS A 301 2.27 1.75 -4.22
CA HIS A 301 2.26 1.78 -2.76
C HIS A 301 3.61 2.25 -2.21
N ASP A 302 3.57 3.08 -1.18
CA ASP A 302 4.73 3.83 -0.65
C ASP A 302 5.36 3.21 0.61
N GLY A 303 4.87 2.03 1.03
CA GLY A 303 5.38 1.33 2.21
C GLY A 303 4.71 1.75 3.52
N TYR A 304 3.74 2.68 3.48
CA TYR A 304 3.09 3.19 4.68
C TYR A 304 1.61 2.81 4.77
N ALA A 305 1.16 2.55 5.99
CA ALA A 305 -0.27 2.55 6.32
C ALA A 305 -0.67 3.88 6.99
N VAL A 306 -1.80 4.44 6.55
CA VAL A 306 -2.43 5.57 7.26
C VAL A 306 -3.14 5.04 8.51
N VAL A 307 -3.07 5.77 9.61
CA VAL A 307 -3.74 5.40 10.86
C VAL A 307 -4.92 6.34 11.13
N ILE A 308 -6.12 5.77 11.24
CA ILE A 308 -7.37 6.50 11.48
C ILE A 308 -7.99 6.04 12.78
N ARG A 309 -8.33 6.98 13.65
CA ARG A 309 -9.11 6.72 14.87
C ARG A 309 -10.57 7.07 14.62
N LEU A 310 -11.46 6.10 14.83
CA LEU A 310 -12.90 6.34 14.79
C LEU A 310 -13.34 7.22 15.98
N ALA A 311 -14.35 8.05 15.74
CA ALA A 311 -14.99 8.88 16.75
C ALA A 311 -15.70 8.04 17.83
#